data_AF-A0A972NW25-F1
#
_entry.id   AF-A0A972NW25-F1
#
_cell.length_a   1.000
_cell.length_b   1.000
_cell.length_c   1.000
_cell.angle_alpha   90.00
_cell.angle_beta   90.00
_cell.angle_gamma   90.00
#
_symmetry.space_group_name_H-M   'P 1'
#
loop_
_entity.id
_entity.type
_entity.pdbx_description
1 polymer ?
#
loop_
_entity_poly.entity_id
_entity_poly.type
_entity_poly.pdbx_seq_one_letter_code
_entity_poly.pdbx_strand_id
1 'polypeptide(L)'
;MTVTEEKKKQVYHSCASCDRDTWHSVVQYHVESEYEYRMDTIYQIVQCCGCHAVSFRRVVRDYESAYPIDDNEWDVPEDITCFPSILKGHRELEDVWDLPDTVREIYTQSIKAIKDNSNILAGIGLRATIEAICNDRGITGRTLDKRIDALARGGLISQKDSERLHAIRFLGNDSAHEIKKADARNLLIALRIIDHLLVNIYILDGEADRRLETIVRTFEQFTTLLEKSLSSFTSGDEVPLAKIFGRDMRRFHGYFAAHEKSLVDTITNGASTKLKIGKVDHFAGSKDKVQHFVVL
;
A
#
# COMPACT_ATOMS: atom_id res chain seq x y z
N MET A 1 42.81 1.52 34.81
CA MET A 1 42.26 2.04 33.54
C MET A 1 40.91 2.65 33.86
N THR A 2 40.89 3.95 34.13
CA THR A 2 39.67 4.72 34.34
C THR A 2 39.05 4.97 32.97
N VAL A 3 38.04 4.17 32.62
CA VAL A 3 37.16 4.46 31.50
C VAL A 3 36.30 5.65 31.94
N THR A 4 36.74 6.86 31.62
CA THR A 4 35.89 8.05 31.67
C THR A 4 34.73 7.78 30.71
N GLU A 5 33.53 7.59 31.25
CA GLU A 5 32.29 7.61 30.49
C GLU A 5 32.15 8.98 29.81
N GLU A 6 32.64 9.09 28.58
CA GLU A 6 32.23 10.18 27.70
C GLU A 6 30.71 10.10 27.58
N LYS A 7 30.01 11.13 28.09
CA LYS A 7 28.57 11.26 27.87
C LYS A 7 28.33 11.18 26.36
N LYS A 8 27.73 10.08 25.91
CA LYS A 8 27.35 9.89 24.51
C LYS A 8 26.51 11.10 24.10
N LYS A 9 27.03 11.93 23.19
CA LYS A 9 26.26 13.04 22.63
C LYS A 9 25.01 12.45 21.99
N GLN A 10 23.85 12.97 22.35
CA GLN A 10 22.56 12.56 21.80
C GLN A 10 21.89 13.75 21.14
N VAL A 11 21.15 13.48 20.08
CA VAL A 11 20.34 14.46 19.35
C VAL A 11 18.92 13.92 19.22
N TYR A 12 17.93 14.81 19.27
CA TYR A 12 16.53 14.42 19.14
C TYR A 12 16.03 14.76 17.73
N HIS A 13 15.62 13.75 16.96
CA HIS A 13 15.00 13.95 15.65
C HIS A 13 14.16 12.73 15.24
N SER A 14 13.46 12.86 14.11
CA SER A 14 12.65 11.78 13.53
C SER A 14 13.56 10.67 12.98
N CYS A 15 13.21 9.41 13.20
CA CYS A 15 13.92 8.26 12.62
C CYS A 15 13.26 7.81 11.31
N ALA A 16 14.05 7.69 10.23
CA ALA A 16 13.55 7.28 8.91
C ALA A 16 13.06 5.82 8.84
N SER A 17 13.49 4.97 9.78
CA SER A 17 13.18 3.54 9.79
C SER A 17 11.96 3.21 10.64
N CYS A 18 11.83 3.80 11.84
CA CYS A 18 10.70 3.50 12.73
C CYS A 18 9.62 4.60 12.79
N ASP A 19 9.81 5.70 12.05
CA ASP A 19 8.88 6.83 11.94
C ASP A 19 8.47 7.42 13.29
N ARG A 20 9.44 7.50 14.22
CA ARG A 20 9.25 8.09 15.56
C ARG A 20 10.25 9.20 15.78
N ASP A 21 9.79 10.28 16.40
CA ASP A 21 10.67 11.25 17.03
C ASP A 21 11.29 10.61 18.26
N THR A 22 12.62 10.52 18.28
CA THR A 22 13.34 9.84 19.35
C THR A 22 14.77 10.35 19.48
N TRP A 23 15.41 9.97 20.59
CA TRP A 23 16.82 10.23 20.79
C TRP A 23 17.65 9.35 19.87
N HIS A 24 18.68 9.95 19.29
CA HIS A 24 19.69 9.27 18.49
C HIS A 24 21.05 9.51 19.13
N SER A 25 21.83 8.44 19.29
CA SER A 25 23.21 8.53 19.76
C SER A 25 24.11 8.96 18.60
N VAL A 26 24.94 9.97 18.81
CA VAL A 26 25.96 10.38 17.83
C VAL A 26 27.09 9.34 17.88
N VAL A 27 27.23 8.58 16.80
CA VAL A 27 28.27 7.55 16.64
C VAL A 27 29.59 8.19 16.26
N GLN A 28 29.54 9.16 15.33
CA GLN A 28 30.71 9.91 14.87
C GLN A 28 30.29 11.30 14.41
N TYR A 29 31.19 12.27 14.51
CA TYR A 29 30.96 13.59 13.90
C TYR A 29 32.25 14.25 13.40
N HIS A 30 32.09 15.19 12.48
CA HIS A 30 33.12 16.09 11.97
C HIS A 30 32.55 17.51 11.91
N VAL A 31 33.38 18.53 12.15
CA VAL A 31 32.98 19.94 12.08
C VAL A 31 33.91 20.65 11.11
N GLU A 32 33.33 21.32 10.14
CA GLU A 32 34.01 22.26 9.25
C GLU A 32 33.55 23.67 9.60
N SER A 33 34.52 24.56 9.87
CA SER A 33 34.25 25.95 10.27
C SER A 33 34.75 26.90 9.19
N GLU A 34 33.88 27.79 8.73
CA GLU A 34 34.19 28.90 7.84
C GLU A 34 34.31 30.18 8.66
N TYR A 35 35.54 30.66 8.84
CA TYR A 35 35.83 31.79 9.73
C TYR A 35 35.35 33.14 9.19
N GLU A 36 35.34 33.33 7.87
CA GLU A 36 35.01 34.62 7.25
C GLU A 36 33.51 34.93 7.37
N TYR A 37 32.66 33.93 7.10
CA TYR A 37 31.21 34.05 7.24
C TYR A 37 30.69 33.58 8.60
N ARG A 38 31.59 33.13 9.50
CA ARG A 38 31.27 32.56 10.82
C ARG A 38 30.14 31.54 10.70
N MET A 39 30.40 30.48 9.96
CA MET A 39 29.45 29.39 9.75
C MET A 39 30.11 28.05 10.07
N ASP A 40 29.40 27.21 10.82
CA ASP A 40 29.83 25.83 11.09
C ASP A 40 28.94 24.84 10.36
N THR A 41 29.57 23.89 9.65
CA THR A 41 28.89 22.71 9.13
C THR A 41 29.30 21.48 9.93
N ILE A 42 28.34 20.87 10.61
CA ILE A 42 28.53 19.67 11.45
C ILE A 42 27.97 18.47 10.69
N TYR A 43 28.84 17.51 10.41
CA TYR A 43 28.48 16.22 9.81
C TYR A 43 28.44 15.13 10.89
N GLN A 44 27.37 14.36 10.95
CA GLN A 44 27.17 13.38 12.02
C GLN A 44 26.63 12.06 11.47
N ILE A 45 27.17 10.94 11.96
CA ILE A 45 26.53 9.63 11.88
C ILE A 45 25.81 9.41 13.20
N VAL A 46 24.50 9.17 13.14
CA VAL A 46 23.63 9.05 14.30
C VAL A 46 22.87 7.72 14.26
N GLN A 47 22.65 7.12 15.43
CA GLN A 47 21.97 5.84 15.58
C GLN A 47 20.73 6.00 16.46
N CYS A 48 19.58 5.58 15.96
CA CYS A 48 18.30 5.62 16.68
C CYS A 48 18.36 4.78 17.96
N CYS A 49 18.01 5.37 19.11
CA CYS A 49 17.99 4.66 20.39
C CYS A 49 16.79 3.71 20.53
N GLY A 50 15.84 3.71 19.58
CA GLY A 50 14.69 2.81 19.55
C GLY A 50 14.89 1.60 18.65
N CYS A 51 15.06 1.81 17.34
CA CYS A 51 15.21 0.74 16.35
C CYS A 51 16.65 0.47 15.91
N HIS A 52 17.63 1.17 16.48
CA HIS A 52 19.07 1.03 16.16
C HIS A 52 19.47 1.34 14.70
N ALA A 53 18.56 1.87 13.89
CA ALA A 53 18.85 2.33 12.53
C ALA A 53 19.87 3.47 12.54
N VAL A 54 20.80 3.42 11.59
CA VAL A 54 21.86 4.42 11.41
C VAL A 54 21.44 5.38 10.29
N SER A 55 21.65 6.68 10.51
CA SER A 55 21.39 7.74 9.54
C SER A 55 22.48 8.79 9.57
N PHE A 56 22.55 9.59 8.51
CA PHE A 56 23.44 10.73 8.42
C PHE A 56 22.68 12.03 8.73
N ARG A 57 23.26 12.91 9.54
CA ARG A 57 22.71 14.21 9.92
C ARG A 57 23.73 15.30 9.60
N ARG A 58 23.32 16.28 8.80
CA ARG A 58 24.08 17.51 8.53
C ARG A 58 23.41 18.67 9.25
N VAL A 59 24.18 19.48 9.96
CA VAL A 59 23.73 20.72 10.61
C VAL A 59 24.54 21.87 10.06
N VAL A 60 23.87 22.93 9.64
CA VAL A 60 24.51 24.20 9.33
C VAL A 60 24.12 25.20 10.42
N ARG A 61 25.12 25.84 11.02
CA ARG A 61 24.95 26.89 12.03
C ARG A 61 25.47 28.19 11.45
N ASP A 62 24.56 29.14 11.25
CA ASP A 62 24.89 30.48 10.77
C ASP A 62 24.91 31.44 11.97
N TYR A 63 26.11 31.77 12.44
CA TYR A 63 26.28 32.65 13.60
C TYR A 63 25.93 34.11 13.30
N GLU A 64 25.92 34.52 12.03
CA GLU A 64 25.51 35.87 11.62
C GLU A 64 23.97 36.02 11.66
N SER A 65 23.25 34.90 11.60
CA SER A 65 21.80 34.84 11.76
C SER A 65 21.33 34.70 13.22
N ALA A 66 22.24 34.86 14.19
CA ALA A 66 21.90 34.76 15.62
C ALA A 66 20.90 35.85 16.05
N TYR A 67 19.97 35.50 16.94
CA TYR A 67 18.95 36.42 17.45
C TYR A 67 18.84 36.34 18.98
N PRO A 68 18.53 37.46 19.66
CA PRO A 68 18.42 37.46 21.11
C PRO A 68 17.16 36.72 21.56
N ILE A 69 17.29 35.85 22.56
CA ILE A 69 16.17 35.16 23.21
C ILE A 69 15.94 35.60 24.65
N ASP A 70 16.95 36.22 25.28
CA ASP A 70 16.87 36.86 26.60
C ASP A 70 17.94 37.97 26.70
N ASP A 71 17.95 38.73 27.80
CA ASP A 71 18.82 39.90 28.03
C ASP A 71 20.32 39.61 27.80
N ASN A 72 20.76 38.36 27.98
CA ASN A 72 22.15 37.92 27.79
C ASN A 72 22.27 36.60 27.01
N GLU A 73 21.21 36.15 26.33
CA GLU A 73 21.20 34.85 25.65
C GLU A 73 20.80 35.02 24.18
N TRP A 74 21.59 34.41 23.31
CA TRP A 74 21.41 34.44 21.86
C TRP A 74 21.24 33.02 21.35
N ASP A 75 20.27 32.82 20.47
CA ASP A 75 20.09 31.55 19.77
C ASP A 75 20.69 31.64 18.36
N VAL A 76 21.35 30.57 17.94
CA VAL A 76 21.94 30.46 16.60
C VAL A 76 21.11 29.47 15.81
N PRO A 77 20.42 29.90 14.74
CA PRO A 77 19.54 29.01 13.99
C PRO A 77 20.33 27.84 13.37
N GLU A 78 19.77 26.64 13.49
CA GLU A 78 20.31 25.41 12.88
C GLU A 78 19.47 24.99 11.67
N ASP A 79 20.09 24.83 10.50
CA ASP A 79 19.50 24.10 9.38
C ASP A 79 19.93 22.63 9.43
N ILE A 80 18.97 21.73 9.65
CA ILE A 80 19.19 20.31 9.90
C ILE A 80 18.66 19.50 8.73
N THR A 81 19.56 18.81 8.02
CA THR A 81 19.19 17.85 6.97
C THR A 81 19.59 16.43 7.38
N CYS A 82 18.66 15.47 7.29
CA CYS A 82 18.91 14.07 7.60
C CYS A 82 18.77 13.19 6.36
N PHE A 83 19.62 12.17 6.26
CA PHE A 83 19.63 11.20 5.17
C PHE A 83 19.57 9.77 5.72
N PRO A 84 18.68 8.90 5.19
CA PRO A 84 17.67 9.22 4.16
C PRO A 84 16.63 10.23 4.66
N SER A 85 16.10 11.02 3.74
CA SER A 85 15.07 12.03 4.01
C SER A 85 13.78 11.38 4.51
N ILE A 86 13.14 12.04 5.47
CA ILE A 86 11.96 11.52 6.18
C ILE A 86 10.75 12.31 5.74
N LEU A 87 9.73 11.60 5.29
CA LEU A 87 8.45 12.22 4.95
C LEU A 87 7.58 12.28 6.21
N LYS A 88 7.69 13.35 6.99
CA LYS A 88 6.92 13.51 8.23
C LYS A 88 5.41 13.37 7.96
N GLY A 89 4.75 12.51 8.74
CA GLY A 89 3.30 12.31 8.66
C GLY A 89 2.85 11.38 7.52
N HIS A 90 3.78 10.65 6.91
CA HIS A 90 3.48 9.60 5.95
C HIS A 90 4.38 8.39 6.19
N ARG A 91 3.73 7.23 6.26
CA ARG A 91 4.40 5.93 6.31
C ARG A 91 4.27 5.29 4.94
N GLU A 92 5.38 4.88 4.36
CA GLU A 92 5.38 4.14 3.11
C GLU A 92 4.58 2.84 3.25
N LEU A 93 4.02 2.39 2.13
CA LEU A 93 3.33 1.11 2.05
C LEU A 93 4.30 -0.02 2.45
N GLU A 94 3.84 -0.97 3.27
CA GLU A 94 4.64 -2.12 3.69
C GLU A 94 4.75 -3.16 2.56
N ASP A 95 3.61 -3.43 1.91
CA ASP A 95 3.47 -4.46 0.87
C ASP A 95 3.67 -3.89 -0.54
N VAL A 96 4.63 -2.97 -0.70
CA VAL A 96 4.96 -2.35 -2.01
C VAL A 96 5.30 -3.38 -3.08
N TRP A 97 5.79 -4.56 -2.67
CA TRP A 97 6.12 -5.66 -3.57
C TRP A 97 4.90 -6.38 -4.16
N ASP A 98 3.73 -6.23 -3.57
CA ASP A 98 2.47 -6.77 -4.13
C ASP A 98 1.93 -5.90 -5.27
N LEU A 99 2.56 -4.74 -5.52
CA LEU A 99 2.23 -3.88 -6.65
C LEU A 99 2.88 -4.37 -7.96
N PRO A 100 2.20 -4.25 -9.11
CA PRO A 100 2.80 -4.50 -10.43
C PRO A 100 4.06 -3.67 -10.65
N ASP A 101 5.05 -4.23 -11.33
CA ASP A 101 6.40 -3.65 -11.45
C ASP A 101 6.38 -2.18 -11.89
N THR A 102 5.65 -1.86 -12.97
CA THR A 102 5.54 -0.49 -13.51
C THR A 102 4.89 0.47 -12.52
N VAL A 103 3.85 0.01 -11.80
CA VAL A 103 3.13 0.82 -10.79
C VAL A 103 4.04 1.06 -9.59
N ARG A 104 4.71 0.01 -9.11
CA ARG A 104 5.66 0.06 -8.00
C ARG A 104 6.80 1.03 -8.28
N GLU A 105 7.37 0.97 -9.48
CA GLU A 105 8.48 1.80 -9.89
C GLU A 105 8.12 3.28 -9.88
N ILE A 106 7.06 3.68 -10.58
CA ILE A 106 6.66 5.09 -10.67
C ILE A 106 6.22 5.64 -9.31
N TYR A 107 5.54 4.83 -8.50
CA TYR A 107 5.14 5.19 -7.14
C TYR A 107 6.37 5.45 -6.25
N THR A 108 7.35 4.53 -6.26
CA THR A 108 8.58 4.67 -5.47
C THR A 108 9.39 5.89 -5.89
N GLN A 109 9.48 6.16 -7.20
CA GLN A 109 10.14 7.36 -7.73
C GLN A 109 9.39 8.63 -7.29
N SER A 110 8.06 8.60 -7.26
CA SER A 110 7.24 9.72 -6.80
C SER A 110 7.48 10.03 -5.33
N ILE A 111 7.55 9.02 -4.46
CA ILE A 111 7.90 9.20 -3.04
C ILE A 111 9.28 9.84 -2.89
N LYS A 112 10.29 9.35 -3.62
CA LYS A 112 11.65 9.93 -3.59
C LYS A 112 11.62 11.40 -4.00
N ALA A 113 10.89 11.76 -5.05
CA ALA A 113 10.75 13.14 -5.47
C ALA A 113 10.09 14.02 -4.39
N ILE A 114 9.10 13.52 -3.65
CA ILE A 114 8.50 14.25 -2.53
C ILE A 114 9.51 14.41 -1.39
N LYS A 115 10.20 13.33 -1.02
CA LYS A 115 11.22 13.32 0.05
C LYS A 115 12.37 14.30 -0.21
N ASP A 116 12.73 14.49 -1.47
CA ASP A 116 13.79 15.41 -1.89
C ASP A 116 13.26 16.83 -2.22
N ASN A 117 12.01 17.15 -1.87
CA ASN A 117 11.35 18.43 -2.16
C ASN A 117 11.35 18.81 -3.67
N SER A 118 11.43 17.82 -4.55
CA SER A 118 11.36 17.95 -6.00
C SER A 118 9.89 18.04 -6.45
N ASN A 119 9.19 19.07 -5.98
CA ASN A 119 7.73 19.15 -5.98
C ASN A 119 7.08 19.12 -7.37
N ILE A 120 7.73 19.64 -8.41
CA ILE A 120 7.22 19.59 -9.79
C ILE A 120 7.23 18.13 -10.27
N LEU A 121 8.36 17.44 -10.10
CA LEU A 121 8.50 16.03 -10.48
C LEU A 121 7.57 15.13 -9.65
N ALA A 122 7.41 15.43 -8.36
CA ALA A 122 6.45 14.74 -7.50
C ALA A 122 5.02 14.85 -8.05
N GLY A 123 4.56 16.05 -8.42
CA GLY A 123 3.23 16.23 -9.01
C GLY A 123 3.03 15.43 -10.30
N ILE A 124 4.03 15.42 -11.17
CA ILE A 124 4.03 14.61 -12.40
C ILE A 124 4.00 13.11 -12.08
N GLY A 125 4.83 12.67 -11.14
CA GLY A 125 4.95 11.27 -10.73
C GLY A 125 3.64 10.72 -10.13
N LEU A 126 2.96 11.50 -9.29
CA LEU A 126 1.67 11.10 -8.72
C LEU A 126 0.60 10.92 -9.81
N ARG A 127 0.53 11.81 -10.80
CA ARG A 127 -0.35 11.64 -11.98
C ARG A 127 0.05 10.42 -12.82
N ALA A 128 1.35 10.23 -13.04
CA ALA A 128 1.88 9.08 -13.77
C ALA A 128 1.57 7.75 -13.05
N THR A 129 1.50 7.76 -11.72
CA THR A 129 1.08 6.60 -10.92
C THR A 129 -0.37 6.23 -11.22
N ILE A 130 -1.27 7.22 -11.33
CA ILE A 130 -2.68 6.98 -11.74
C ILE A 130 -2.73 6.40 -13.16
N GLU A 131 -1.91 6.91 -14.09
CA GLU A 131 -1.84 6.38 -15.45
C GLU A 131 -1.33 4.93 -15.48
N ALA A 132 -0.31 4.61 -14.67
CA ALA A 132 0.22 3.25 -14.55
C ALA A 132 -0.83 2.28 -14.00
N ILE A 133 -1.61 2.68 -12.99
CA ILE A 133 -2.72 1.88 -12.46
C ILE A 133 -3.77 1.64 -13.55
N CYS A 134 -4.13 2.69 -14.30
CA CYS A 134 -5.08 2.52 -15.40
C CYS A 134 -4.54 1.59 -16.49
N ASN A 135 -3.23 1.60 -16.77
CA ASN A 135 -2.60 0.73 -17.77
C ASN A 135 -2.64 -0.73 -17.31
N ASP A 136 -2.23 -0.99 -16.07
CA ASP A 136 -2.21 -2.32 -15.48
C ASP A 136 -3.62 -2.96 -15.46
N ARG A 137 -4.63 -2.17 -15.07
CA ARG A 137 -6.03 -2.61 -15.04
C ARG A 137 -6.72 -2.67 -16.41
N GLY A 138 -5.97 -2.48 -17.50
CA GLY A 138 -6.50 -2.53 -18.86
C GLY A 138 -7.57 -1.47 -19.14
N ILE A 139 -7.58 -0.36 -18.40
CA ILE A 139 -8.58 0.69 -18.53
C ILE A 139 -8.29 1.54 -19.76
N THR A 140 -9.12 1.36 -20.78
CA THR A 140 -9.04 2.09 -22.05
C THR A 140 -9.63 3.50 -21.93
N GLY A 141 -9.01 4.46 -22.61
CA GLY A 141 -9.54 5.82 -22.72
C GLY A 141 -8.49 6.77 -23.31
N ARG A 142 -8.94 7.74 -24.11
CA ARG A 142 -8.03 8.68 -24.80
C ARG A 142 -7.35 9.66 -23.84
N THR A 143 -8.00 9.97 -22.73
CA THR A 143 -7.56 10.98 -21.76
C THR A 143 -7.68 10.44 -20.35
N LEU A 144 -6.84 10.92 -19.44
CA LEU A 144 -6.80 10.42 -18.06
C LEU A 144 -8.12 10.64 -17.30
N ASP A 145 -8.86 11.72 -17.58
CA ASP A 145 -10.22 11.92 -17.04
C ASP A 145 -11.14 10.74 -17.33
N LYS A 146 -11.24 10.36 -18.61
CA LYS A 146 -12.13 9.27 -19.03
C LYS A 146 -11.73 7.93 -18.42
N ARG A 147 -10.43 7.74 -18.18
CA ARG A 147 -9.89 6.52 -17.57
C ARG A 147 -10.20 6.48 -16.07
N ILE A 148 -10.07 7.60 -15.37
CA ILE A 148 -10.48 7.75 -13.96
C ILE A 148 -11.98 7.47 -13.82
N ASP A 149 -12.82 8.05 -14.68
CA ASP A 149 -14.27 7.79 -14.65
C ASP A 149 -14.62 6.34 -15.01
N ALA A 150 -13.81 5.69 -15.85
CA ALA A 150 -13.97 4.27 -16.17
C ALA A 150 -13.59 3.35 -14.99
N LEU A 151 -12.58 3.70 -14.18
CA LEU A 151 -12.27 2.98 -12.94
C LEU A 151 -13.49 2.95 -12.00
N ALA A 152 -14.15 4.10 -11.82
CA ALA A 152 -15.31 4.20 -10.96
C ALA A 152 -16.51 3.42 -11.51
N ARG A 153 -16.80 3.54 -12.81
CA ARG A 153 -17.89 2.77 -13.46
C ARG A 153 -17.63 1.26 -13.44
N GLY A 154 -16.38 0.84 -13.48
CA GLY A 154 -15.98 -0.56 -13.35
C GLY A 154 -16.07 -1.09 -11.92
N GLY A 155 -16.39 -0.25 -10.93
CA GLY A 155 -16.47 -0.64 -9.52
C GLY A 155 -15.12 -0.90 -8.85
N LEU A 156 -14.00 -0.56 -9.51
CA LEU A 156 -12.65 -0.69 -8.95
C LEU A 156 -12.38 0.37 -7.88
N ILE A 157 -13.05 1.51 -7.96
CA ILE A 157 -12.97 2.61 -7.00
C ILE A 157 -14.35 3.20 -6.74
N SER A 158 -14.49 3.91 -5.62
CA SER A 158 -15.70 4.66 -5.34
C SER A 158 -15.79 5.95 -6.17
N GLN A 159 -16.99 6.50 -6.33
CA GLN A 159 -17.17 7.79 -6.99
C GLN A 159 -16.41 8.92 -6.29
N LYS A 160 -16.33 8.88 -4.95
CA LYS A 160 -15.57 9.85 -4.16
C LYS A 160 -14.06 9.75 -4.42
N ASP A 161 -13.55 8.54 -4.63
CA ASP A 161 -12.14 8.36 -4.99
C ASP A 161 -11.88 8.90 -6.40
N SER A 162 -12.80 8.70 -7.35
CA SER A 162 -12.71 9.32 -8.69
C SER A 162 -12.53 10.85 -8.61
N GLU A 163 -13.35 11.54 -7.82
CA GLU A 163 -13.27 12.99 -7.62
C GLU A 163 -11.92 13.42 -7.05
N ARG A 164 -11.39 12.66 -6.08
CA ARG A 164 -10.06 12.89 -5.51
C ARG A 164 -8.95 12.68 -6.54
N LEU A 165 -9.05 11.66 -7.38
CA LEU A 165 -8.07 11.41 -8.46
C LEU A 165 -8.10 12.51 -9.53
N HIS A 166 -9.26 13.11 -9.81
CA HIS A 166 -9.33 14.29 -10.67
C HIS A 166 -8.56 15.48 -10.07
N ALA A 167 -8.60 15.68 -8.75
CA ALA A 167 -7.80 16.72 -8.10
C ALA A 167 -6.29 16.48 -8.27
N ILE A 168 -5.84 15.22 -8.17
CA ILE A 168 -4.44 14.85 -8.44
C ILE A 168 -4.09 15.03 -9.90
N ARG A 169 -5.00 14.69 -10.83
CA ARG A 169 -4.83 14.94 -12.26
C ARG A 169 -4.61 16.41 -12.55
N PHE A 170 -5.40 17.30 -11.95
CA PHE A 170 -5.20 18.75 -12.09
C PHE A 170 -3.84 19.18 -11.55
N LEU A 171 -3.49 18.76 -10.33
CA LEU A 171 -2.18 19.05 -9.73
C LEU A 171 -1.01 18.60 -10.61
N GLY A 172 -1.10 17.40 -11.19
CA GLY A 172 -0.06 16.87 -12.08
C GLY A 172 -0.03 17.55 -13.45
N ASN A 173 -1.18 17.96 -13.99
CA ASN A 173 -1.25 18.75 -15.22
C ASN A 173 -0.60 20.13 -15.04
N ASP A 174 -0.91 20.83 -13.96
CA ASP A 174 -0.28 22.13 -13.62
C ASP A 174 1.24 21.96 -13.48
N SER A 175 1.68 20.85 -12.87
CA SER A 175 3.11 20.54 -12.72
C SER A 175 3.78 20.25 -14.08
N ALA A 176 3.13 19.49 -14.97
CA ALA A 176 3.71 19.05 -16.24
C ALA A 176 3.68 20.11 -17.34
N HIS A 177 2.56 20.84 -17.45
CA HIS A 177 2.30 21.75 -18.56
C HIS A 177 2.54 23.21 -18.19
N GLU A 178 2.23 23.61 -16.95
CA GLU A 178 2.42 24.99 -16.47
C GLU A 178 3.72 25.15 -15.67
N ILE A 179 4.43 24.05 -15.39
CA ILE A 179 5.68 24.03 -14.59
C ILE A 179 5.46 24.66 -13.21
N LYS A 180 4.25 24.53 -12.68
CA LYS A 180 3.86 25.10 -11.40
C LYS A 180 4.27 24.20 -10.25
N LYS A 181 5.03 24.74 -9.31
CA LYS A 181 5.40 24.04 -8.08
C LYS A 181 4.15 23.76 -7.23
N ALA A 182 3.88 22.49 -6.95
CA ALA A 182 2.88 22.09 -5.98
C ALA A 182 3.35 22.35 -4.54
N ASP A 183 2.42 22.71 -3.65
CA ASP A 183 2.68 22.81 -2.22
C ASP A 183 2.99 21.43 -1.62
N ALA A 184 3.93 21.36 -0.68
CA ALA A 184 4.37 20.11 -0.08
C ALA A 184 3.23 19.39 0.67
N ARG A 185 2.31 20.14 1.32
CA ARG A 185 1.17 19.54 2.00
C ARG A 185 0.17 18.98 0.99
N ASN A 186 -0.04 19.66 -0.13
CA ASN A 186 -0.90 19.17 -1.21
C ASN A 186 -0.34 17.86 -1.82
N LEU A 187 0.97 17.77 -2.02
CA LEU A 187 1.64 16.54 -2.47
C LEU A 187 1.46 15.41 -1.45
N LEU A 188 1.58 15.70 -0.16
CA LEU A 188 1.37 14.70 0.91
C LEU A 188 -0.07 14.18 0.94
N ILE A 189 -1.06 15.07 0.75
CA ILE A 189 -2.48 14.69 0.65
C ILE A 189 -2.71 13.81 -0.58
N ALA A 190 -2.15 14.21 -1.74
CA ALA A 190 -2.25 13.44 -2.97
C ALA A 190 -1.59 12.05 -2.86
N LEU A 191 -0.43 11.97 -2.21
CA LEU A 191 0.24 10.69 -1.94
C LEU A 191 -0.64 9.77 -1.09
N ARG A 192 -1.24 10.28 0.00
CA ARG A 192 -2.15 9.49 0.85
C ARG A 192 -3.36 8.94 0.10
N ILE A 193 -3.90 9.70 -0.86
CA ILE A 193 -5.00 9.25 -1.72
C ILE A 193 -4.52 8.12 -2.64
N ILE A 194 -3.32 8.24 -3.20
CA ILE A 194 -2.71 7.20 -4.03
C ILE A 194 -2.39 5.94 -3.22
N ASP A 195 -1.89 6.06 -1.99
CA ASP A 195 -1.65 4.91 -1.12
C ASP A 195 -2.94 4.13 -0.88
N HIS A 196 -4.00 4.83 -0.50
CA HIS A 196 -5.32 4.22 -0.30
C HIS A 196 -5.82 3.54 -1.57
N LEU A 197 -5.60 4.16 -2.73
CA LEU A 197 -5.94 3.57 -4.02
C LEU A 197 -5.17 2.27 -4.27
N LEU A 198 -3.84 2.29 -4.09
CA LEU A 198 -2.98 1.12 -4.30
C LEU A 198 -3.34 -0.02 -3.35
N VAL A 199 -3.56 0.29 -2.08
CA VAL A 199 -3.98 -0.68 -1.06
C VAL A 199 -5.30 -1.34 -1.44
N ASN A 200 -6.31 -0.54 -1.80
CA ASN A 200 -7.61 -1.08 -2.16
C ASN A 200 -7.59 -1.92 -3.43
N ILE A 201 -6.82 -1.48 -4.43
CA ILE A 201 -6.81 -2.11 -5.75
C ILE A 201 -5.96 -3.38 -5.74
N TYR A 202 -4.79 -3.40 -5.08
CA TYR A 202 -3.81 -4.50 -5.21
C TYR A 202 -3.60 -5.33 -3.94
N ILE A 203 -3.66 -4.72 -2.76
CA ILE A 203 -3.20 -5.36 -1.52
C ILE A 203 -4.37 -6.02 -0.78
N LEU A 204 -5.46 -5.26 -0.53
CA LEU A 204 -6.56 -5.72 0.33
C LEU A 204 -7.27 -6.96 -0.21
N ASP A 205 -7.50 -7.05 -1.51
CA ASP A 205 -8.18 -8.22 -2.10
C ASP A 205 -7.37 -9.50 -1.84
N GLY A 206 -6.04 -9.45 -2.02
CA GLY A 206 -5.14 -10.57 -1.76
C GLY A 206 -5.06 -10.95 -0.28
N GLU A 207 -5.02 -9.97 0.62
CA GLU A 207 -5.02 -10.24 2.06
C GLU A 207 -6.36 -10.79 2.56
N ALA A 208 -7.47 -10.23 2.06
CA ALA A 208 -8.82 -10.65 2.43
C ALA A 208 -9.09 -12.08 1.99
N ASP A 209 -8.76 -12.44 0.74
CA ASP A 209 -8.97 -13.79 0.23
C ASP A 209 -8.13 -14.86 0.97
N ARG A 210 -6.97 -14.48 1.50
CA ARG A 210 -6.10 -15.39 2.29
C ARG A 210 -6.54 -15.56 3.74
N ARG A 211 -7.12 -14.52 4.35
CA ARG A 211 -7.35 -14.48 5.81
C ARG A 211 -8.83 -14.47 6.22
N LEU A 212 -9.74 -14.12 5.31
CA LEU A 212 -11.16 -13.93 5.59
C LEU A 212 -12.03 -14.88 4.76
N GLU A 213 -13.22 -15.18 5.26
CA GLU A 213 -14.23 -15.90 4.49
C GLU A 213 -14.95 -14.94 3.52
N THR A 214 -14.37 -14.74 2.34
CA THR A 214 -14.94 -13.88 1.29
C THR A 214 -16.07 -14.57 0.52
N ILE A 215 -16.88 -13.75 -0.18
CA ILE A 215 -17.97 -14.23 -1.04
C ILE A 215 -17.39 -14.98 -2.24
N VAL A 216 -17.92 -16.17 -2.52
CA VAL A 216 -17.50 -16.99 -3.67
C VAL A 216 -18.22 -16.50 -4.92
N ARG A 217 -17.57 -15.56 -5.62
CA ARG A 217 -18.13 -14.91 -6.82
C ARG A 217 -17.74 -15.63 -8.10
N THR A 218 -16.52 -16.14 -8.19
CA THR A 218 -15.99 -16.77 -9.41
C THR A 218 -15.99 -18.30 -9.31
N PHE A 219 -16.01 -18.96 -10.46
CA PHE A 219 -15.98 -20.43 -10.50
C PHE A 219 -14.63 -21.00 -10.01
N GLU A 220 -13.54 -20.25 -10.18
CA GLU A 220 -12.23 -20.61 -9.63
C GLU A 220 -12.22 -20.61 -8.09
N GLN A 221 -12.82 -19.59 -7.46
CA GLN A 221 -13.00 -19.57 -6.01
C GLN A 221 -13.88 -20.75 -5.55
N PHE A 222 -14.92 -21.08 -6.32
CA PHE A 222 -15.80 -22.22 -6.05
C PHE A 222 -15.05 -23.55 -6.08
N THR A 223 -14.26 -23.81 -7.13
CA THR A 223 -13.49 -25.04 -7.27
C THR A 223 -12.43 -25.18 -6.18
N THR A 224 -11.70 -24.11 -5.86
CA THR A 224 -10.74 -24.08 -4.74
C THR A 224 -11.41 -24.43 -3.41
N LEU A 225 -12.58 -23.82 -3.12
CA LEU A 225 -13.34 -24.11 -1.92
C LEU A 225 -13.85 -25.56 -1.92
N LEU A 226 -14.34 -26.05 -3.06
CA LEU A 226 -14.83 -27.40 -3.22
C LEU A 226 -13.74 -28.43 -2.93
N GLU A 227 -12.53 -28.25 -3.49
CA GLU A 227 -11.40 -29.15 -3.24
C GLU A 227 -11.02 -29.19 -1.76
N LYS A 228 -11.00 -28.03 -1.10
CA LYS A 228 -10.75 -27.94 0.35
C LYS A 228 -11.84 -28.67 1.14
N SER A 229 -13.11 -28.47 0.80
CA SER A 229 -14.24 -29.12 1.47
C SER A 229 -14.30 -30.63 1.23
N LEU A 230 -13.89 -31.11 0.05
CA LEU A 230 -13.87 -32.54 -0.26
C LEU A 230 -12.80 -33.32 0.50
N SER A 231 -11.77 -32.66 1.01
CA SER A 231 -10.71 -33.32 1.79
C SER A 231 -11.20 -34.02 3.06
N SER A 232 -12.40 -33.68 3.56
CA SER A 232 -13.03 -34.31 4.72
C SER A 232 -14.01 -35.44 4.39
N PHE A 233 -14.20 -35.76 3.10
CA PHE A 233 -15.11 -36.80 2.64
C PHE A 233 -14.36 -38.01 2.08
N THR A 234 -15.01 -39.17 2.07
CA THR A 234 -14.45 -40.42 1.55
C THR A 234 -14.94 -40.70 0.14
N SER A 235 -14.09 -41.35 -0.67
CA SER A 235 -14.47 -41.81 -2.01
C SER A 235 -15.67 -42.75 -1.92
N GLY A 236 -16.71 -42.47 -2.72
CA GLY A 236 -17.99 -43.17 -2.71
C GLY A 236 -19.11 -42.46 -1.94
N ASP A 237 -18.81 -41.41 -1.17
CA ASP A 237 -19.86 -40.64 -0.49
C ASP A 237 -20.77 -39.93 -1.50
N GLU A 238 -22.08 -40.17 -1.42
CA GLU A 238 -23.09 -39.51 -2.26
C GLU A 238 -23.85 -38.45 -1.47
N VAL A 239 -23.39 -37.20 -1.56
CA VAL A 239 -23.89 -36.08 -0.76
C VAL A 239 -24.16 -34.84 -1.61
N PRO A 240 -25.14 -34.00 -1.25
CA PRO A 240 -25.38 -32.76 -1.96
C PRO A 240 -24.34 -31.71 -1.59
N LEU A 241 -24.15 -30.72 -2.47
CA LEU A 241 -23.21 -29.61 -2.24
C LEU A 241 -23.51 -28.86 -0.93
N ALA A 242 -24.78 -28.78 -0.51
CA ALA A 242 -25.17 -28.20 0.78
C ALA A 242 -24.50 -28.90 1.98
N LYS A 243 -24.30 -30.22 1.92
CA LYS A 243 -23.58 -30.98 2.95
C LYS A 243 -22.06 -30.83 2.82
N ILE A 244 -21.54 -30.77 1.59
CA ILE A 244 -20.11 -30.58 1.32
C ILE A 244 -19.62 -29.24 1.85
N PHE A 245 -20.34 -28.15 1.56
CA PHE A 245 -19.96 -26.82 2.00
C PHE A 245 -20.41 -26.46 3.42
N GLY A 246 -21.50 -27.06 3.93
CA GLY A 246 -21.96 -26.84 5.30
C GLY A 246 -22.13 -25.35 5.63
N ARG A 247 -21.33 -24.82 6.57
CA ARG A 247 -21.39 -23.40 6.97
C ARG A 247 -20.94 -22.44 5.86
N ASP A 248 -20.06 -22.88 4.97
CA ASP A 248 -19.58 -22.08 3.84
C ASP A 248 -20.70 -21.78 2.83
N MET A 249 -21.86 -22.44 2.91
CA MET A 249 -23.04 -22.10 2.10
C MET A 249 -23.41 -20.61 2.17
N ARG A 250 -23.15 -19.95 3.31
CA ARG A 250 -23.38 -18.50 3.49
C ARG A 250 -22.55 -17.62 2.55
N ARG A 251 -21.41 -18.13 2.08
CA ARG A 251 -20.44 -17.38 1.26
C ARG A 251 -20.87 -17.28 -0.20
N PHE A 252 -21.88 -18.04 -0.63
CA PHE A 252 -22.34 -17.99 -2.00
C PHE A 252 -23.24 -16.80 -2.31
N HIS A 253 -23.90 -16.18 -1.33
CA HIS A 253 -24.63 -14.90 -1.46
C HIS A 253 -25.41 -14.71 -2.79
N GLY A 254 -26.18 -15.72 -3.22
CA GLY A 254 -26.97 -15.68 -4.47
C GLY A 254 -26.28 -16.25 -5.72
N TYR A 255 -24.97 -16.52 -5.69
CA TYR A 255 -24.19 -17.11 -6.79
C TYR A 255 -24.23 -18.65 -6.82
N PHE A 256 -24.77 -19.30 -5.80
CA PHE A 256 -24.72 -20.76 -5.65
C PHE A 256 -25.27 -21.51 -6.88
N ALA A 257 -26.45 -21.14 -7.37
CA ALA A 257 -27.10 -21.82 -8.49
C ALA A 257 -26.29 -21.70 -9.80
N ALA A 258 -25.61 -20.57 -10.01
CA ALA A 258 -24.76 -20.37 -11.18
C ALA A 258 -23.51 -21.26 -11.13
N HIS A 259 -22.90 -21.40 -9.95
CA HIS A 259 -21.74 -22.28 -9.74
C HIS A 259 -22.11 -23.76 -9.83
N GLU A 260 -23.24 -24.16 -9.24
CA GLU A 260 -23.76 -25.53 -9.34
C GLU A 260 -24.02 -25.92 -10.79
N LYS A 261 -24.68 -25.04 -11.56
CA LYS A 261 -24.88 -25.27 -12.99
C LYS A 261 -23.54 -25.40 -13.74
N SER A 262 -22.60 -24.50 -13.48
CA SER A 262 -21.27 -24.53 -14.12
C SER A 262 -20.50 -25.81 -13.78
N LEU A 263 -20.63 -26.32 -12.55
CA LEU A 263 -20.05 -27.59 -12.14
C LEU A 263 -20.67 -28.77 -12.89
N VAL A 264 -22.00 -28.83 -12.97
CA VAL A 264 -22.73 -29.88 -13.70
C VAL A 264 -22.34 -29.87 -15.18
N ASP A 265 -22.28 -28.70 -15.81
CA ASP A 265 -21.85 -28.55 -17.19
C ASP A 265 -20.40 -29.03 -17.37
N THR A 266 -19.50 -28.71 -16.43
CA THR A 266 -18.10 -29.14 -16.43
C THR A 266 -17.96 -30.66 -16.34
N ILE A 267 -18.73 -31.32 -15.45
CA ILE A 267 -18.75 -32.77 -15.31
C ILE A 267 -19.30 -33.43 -16.58
N THR A 268 -20.39 -32.89 -17.13
CA THR A 268 -21.07 -33.43 -18.31
C THR A 268 -20.19 -33.36 -19.56
N ASN A 269 -19.38 -32.30 -19.68
CA ASN A 269 -18.43 -32.12 -20.78
C ASN A 269 -17.15 -32.98 -20.64
N GLY A 270 -17.06 -33.85 -19.63
CA GLY A 270 -15.96 -34.81 -19.49
C GLY A 270 -14.68 -34.23 -18.89
N ALA A 271 -14.73 -33.03 -18.30
CA ALA A 271 -13.59 -32.51 -17.54
C ALA A 271 -13.40 -33.34 -16.26
N SER A 272 -12.14 -33.63 -15.92
CA SER A 272 -11.79 -34.45 -14.76
C SER A 272 -12.05 -33.69 -13.46
N THR A 273 -13.20 -33.93 -12.83
CA THR A 273 -13.54 -33.43 -11.50
C THR A 273 -13.51 -34.56 -10.47
N LYS A 274 -13.22 -34.25 -9.20
CA LYS A 274 -13.31 -35.20 -8.07
C LYS A 274 -14.74 -35.60 -7.68
N LEU A 275 -15.72 -35.25 -8.51
CA LEU A 275 -17.13 -35.52 -8.32
C LEU A 275 -17.73 -36.12 -9.58
N LYS A 276 -18.70 -37.02 -9.41
CA LYS A 276 -19.66 -37.43 -10.44
C LYS A 276 -21.07 -36.96 -10.07
N ILE A 277 -21.90 -36.76 -11.08
CA ILE A 277 -23.32 -36.48 -10.90
C ILE A 277 -23.98 -37.74 -10.30
N GLY A 278 -24.58 -37.59 -9.12
CA GLY A 278 -25.33 -38.63 -8.42
C GLY A 278 -26.84 -38.49 -8.62
N LYS A 279 -27.61 -39.01 -7.67
CA LYS A 279 -29.08 -38.96 -7.66
C LYS A 279 -29.63 -37.58 -7.32
N VAL A 280 -30.90 -37.35 -7.70
CA VAL A 280 -31.69 -36.18 -7.29
C VAL A 280 -32.65 -36.62 -6.19
N ASP A 281 -32.39 -36.20 -4.94
CA ASP A 281 -33.11 -36.70 -3.75
C ASP A 281 -33.33 -35.57 -2.72
N HIS A 282 -34.15 -35.84 -1.70
CA HIS A 282 -34.39 -34.90 -0.61
C HIS A 282 -33.19 -34.86 0.36
N PHE A 283 -32.85 -33.68 0.84
CA PHE A 283 -31.78 -33.50 1.83
C PHE A 283 -32.31 -32.79 3.07
N ALA A 284 -31.98 -33.33 4.26
CA ALA A 284 -32.35 -32.77 5.56
C ALA A 284 -33.86 -32.42 5.72
N GLY A 285 -34.75 -33.17 5.06
CA GLY A 285 -36.20 -32.93 5.10
C GLY A 285 -36.69 -31.79 4.21
N SER A 286 -35.89 -31.34 3.23
CA SER A 286 -36.31 -30.33 2.25
C SER A 286 -37.52 -30.79 1.43
N LYS A 287 -38.44 -29.87 1.12
CA LYS A 287 -39.56 -30.14 0.21
C LYS A 287 -39.09 -30.31 -1.24
N ASP A 288 -38.01 -29.65 -1.61
CA ASP A 288 -37.42 -29.72 -2.94
C ASP A 288 -36.32 -30.77 -3.00
N LYS A 289 -36.21 -31.47 -4.13
CA LYS A 289 -35.12 -32.39 -4.39
C LYS A 289 -33.88 -31.60 -4.83
N VAL A 290 -32.72 -31.99 -4.30
CA VAL A 290 -31.43 -31.38 -4.62
C VAL A 290 -30.54 -32.38 -5.34
N GLN A 291 -29.60 -31.89 -6.15
CA GLN A 291 -28.63 -32.73 -6.84
C GLN A 291 -27.58 -33.25 -5.85
N HIS A 292 -27.43 -34.57 -5.76
CA HIS A 292 -26.33 -35.20 -5.03
C HIS A 292 -25.13 -35.41 -5.96
N PHE A 293 -23.94 -35.40 -5.38
CA PHE A 293 -22.69 -35.66 -6.07
C PHE A 293 -21.97 -36.82 -5.38
N VAL A 294 -21.40 -37.71 -6.18
CA VAL A 294 -20.58 -38.84 -5.69
C VAL A 294 -19.13 -38.39 -5.66
N VAL A 295 -18.52 -38.44 -4.48
CA VAL A 295 -17.09 -38.15 -4.30
C VAL A 295 -16.26 -39.27 -4.92
N LEU A 296 -15.29 -38.92 -5.78
CA LEU A 296 -14.37 -39.86 -6.43
C LEU A 296 -13.08 -40.04 -5.64
#